data_AF-A0A351TQB2-F1
#
_entry.id   AF-A0A351TQB2-F1
#
_cell.length_a   1.000
_cell.length_b   1.000
_cell.length_c   1.000
_cell.angle_alpha   90.00
_cell.angle_beta   90.00
_cell.angle_gamma   90.00
#
_symmetry.space_group_name_H-M   'P 1'
#
loop_
_entity.id
_entity.type
_entity.pdbx_description
1 polymer ?
#
loop_
_entity_poly.entity_id
_entity_poly.type
_entity_poly.pdbx_seq_one_letter_code
_entity_poly.pdbx_strand_id
1 'polypeptide(L)'
;MIPDQDNLYTTSEESFAMAHEFTKWKGEYPPGCRFRWETLTSMRQRMRRVADRYSDFNRVIFVGHGMVFRCLTYIEEMRPGEIIECVYQKGQAECAYSFT
;
A
#
# COMPACT_ATOMS: atom_id res chain seq x y z
N MET A 1 4.80 0.88 -8.32
CA MET A 1 3.73 1.76 -8.83
C MET A 1 2.97 2.31 -7.65
N ILE A 2 2.98 3.64 -7.49
CA ILE A 2 2.24 4.34 -6.42
C ILE A 2 0.83 4.64 -6.94
N PRO A 3 -0.23 4.50 -6.10
CA PRO A 3 -1.57 4.92 -6.50
C PRO A 3 -1.61 6.43 -6.76
N ASP A 4 -1.99 6.80 -7.98
CA ASP A 4 -2.31 8.18 -8.35
C ASP A 4 -3.77 8.46 -8.04
N GLN A 5 -4.03 9.49 -7.24
CA GLN A 5 -5.38 9.86 -6.82
C GLN A 5 -6.25 10.28 -8.01
N ASP A 6 -5.64 10.84 -9.05
CA ASP A 6 -6.37 11.34 -10.21
C ASP A 6 -6.43 10.31 -11.34
N ASN A 7 -5.66 9.22 -11.24
CA ASN A 7 -5.46 8.22 -12.30
C ASN A 7 -5.06 8.84 -13.66
N LEU A 8 -4.16 9.83 -13.63
CA LEU A 8 -3.81 10.64 -14.80
C LEU A 8 -2.38 10.41 -15.31
N TYR A 9 -1.49 9.74 -14.56
CA TYR A 9 -0.16 9.47 -15.12
C TYR A 9 -0.26 8.49 -16.27
N THR A 10 0.53 8.73 -17.31
CA THR A 10 0.50 7.95 -18.56
C THR A 10 1.83 7.29 -18.85
N THR A 11 2.90 7.67 -18.14
CA THR A 11 4.25 7.15 -18.38
C THR A 11 4.85 6.47 -17.15
N SER A 12 5.84 5.61 -17.41
CA SER A 12 6.66 4.98 -16.37
C SER A 12 7.44 6.02 -15.57
N GLU A 13 7.93 7.07 -16.23
CA GLU A 13 8.76 8.10 -15.61
C GLU A 13 7.97 8.88 -14.56
N GLU A 14 6.72 9.24 -14.85
CA GLU A 14 5.80 9.86 -13.89
C GLU A 14 5.56 8.94 -12.69
N SER A 15 5.31 7.65 -12.94
CA SER A 15 5.10 6.66 -11.88
C SER A 15 6.35 6.50 -10.98
N PHE A 16 7.55 6.52 -11.57
CA PHE A 16 8.80 6.44 -10.82
C PHE A 16 9.09 7.72 -10.03
N ALA A 17 8.81 8.90 -10.59
CA ALA A 17 8.95 10.16 -9.88
C ALA A 17 8.06 10.18 -8.62
N MET A 18 6.80 9.76 -8.74
CA MET A 18 5.90 9.64 -7.59
C MET A 18 6.38 8.61 -6.56
N ALA A 19 6.92 7.47 -7.01
CA ALA A 19 7.51 6.47 -6.11
C ALA A 19 8.70 7.03 -5.33
N HIS A 20 9.54 7.82 -5.99
CA HIS A 20 10.65 8.50 -5.36
C HIS A 20 10.19 9.52 -4.30
N GLU A 21 9.19 10.35 -4.63
CA GLU A 21 8.62 11.33 -3.70
C GLU A 21 7.95 10.67 -2.49
N PHE A 22 7.14 9.64 -2.73
CA PHE A 22 6.52 8.85 -1.66
C PHE A 22 7.57 8.30 -0.70
N THR A 23 8.65 7.71 -1.24
CA THR A 23 9.75 7.15 -0.44
C THR A 23 10.50 8.23 0.33
N LYS A 24 10.79 9.37 -0.31
CA LYS A 24 11.45 10.53 0.29
C LYS A 24 10.68 11.05 1.50
N TRP A 25 9.36 11.14 1.41
CA TRP A 25 8.49 11.66 2.47
C TRP A 25 7.88 10.58 3.36
N LYS A 26 8.41 9.34 3.31
CA LYS A 26 7.93 8.21 4.13
C LYS A 26 6.42 7.99 4.03
N GLY A 27 5.89 8.21 2.83
CA GLY A 27 4.50 7.98 2.48
C GLY A 27 3.52 9.03 2.99
N GLU A 28 3.98 10.11 3.60
CA GLU A 28 3.11 11.20 4.08
C GLU A 28 3.44 12.52 3.40
N TYR A 29 2.45 13.40 3.31
CA TYR A 29 2.71 14.73 2.75
C TYR A 29 3.42 15.61 3.79
N PRO A 30 4.45 16.38 3.40
CA PRO A 30 4.97 17.45 4.23
C PRO A 30 3.92 18.55 4.42
N PRO A 31 3.98 19.33 5.53
CA PRO A 31 2.99 20.35 5.84
C PRO A 31 2.80 21.37 4.71
N GLY A 32 1.55 21.63 4.33
CA GLY A 32 1.21 22.60 3.29
C GLY A 32 1.40 22.13 1.85
N CYS A 33 1.92 20.91 1.63
CA CYS A 33 2.03 20.31 0.31
C CYS A 33 0.89 19.33 0.04
N ARG A 34 0.53 19.19 -1.23
CA ARG A 34 -0.36 18.14 -1.73
C ARG A 34 0.30 17.49 -2.93
N PHE A 35 0.44 16.17 -2.89
CA PHE A 35 0.93 15.39 -4.02
C PHE A 35 -0.22 14.66 -4.70
N ARG A 36 0.03 14.20 -5.94
CA ARG A 36 -0.93 13.37 -6.70
C ARG A 36 -1.02 11.93 -6.19
N TRP A 37 0.03 11.43 -5.53
CA TRP A 37 0.04 10.08 -5.00
C TRP A 37 -0.73 9.94 -3.69
N GLU A 38 -1.37 8.80 -3.45
CA GLU A 38 -2.08 8.49 -2.20
C GLU A 38 -1.13 8.33 -1.00
N THR A 39 -1.47 8.92 0.16
CA THR A 39 -0.67 8.75 1.38
C THR A 39 -0.71 7.32 1.92
N LEU A 40 0.34 6.93 2.66
CA LEU A 40 0.41 5.65 3.34
C LEU A 40 -0.72 5.49 4.35
N THR A 41 -1.03 6.53 5.12
CA THR A 41 -2.15 6.52 6.06
C THR A 41 -3.48 6.24 5.35
N SER A 42 -3.75 6.88 4.21
CA SER A 42 -4.96 6.62 3.41
C SER A 42 -4.99 5.18 2.89
N MET A 43 -3.87 4.71 2.33
CA MET A 43 -3.73 3.33 1.84
C MET A 43 -3.98 2.29 2.95
N ARG A 44 -3.42 2.51 4.13
CA ARG A 44 -3.63 1.65 5.31
C ARG A 44 -5.10 1.61 5.70
N GLN A 45 -5.74 2.75 5.81
CA GLN A 45 -7.16 2.83 6.20
C GLN A 45 -8.05 2.06 5.23
N ARG A 46 -7.86 2.23 3.91
CA ARG A 46 -8.68 1.49 2.93
C ARG A 46 -8.39 -0.01 2.94
N MET A 47 -7.12 -0.42 3.02
CA MET A 47 -6.78 -1.85 2.99
C MET A 47 -7.26 -2.57 4.24
N ARG A 48 -7.09 -1.97 5.42
CA ARG A 48 -7.60 -2.53 6.67
C ARG A 48 -9.12 -2.66 6.65
N ARG A 49 -9.84 -1.66 6.13
CA ARG A 49 -11.31 -1.74 5.99
C ARG A 49 -11.75 -2.93 5.13
N VAL A 50 -11.01 -3.24 4.06
CA VAL A 50 -11.28 -4.41 3.22
C VAL A 50 -10.91 -5.69 3.97
N ALA A 51 -9.72 -5.78 4.58
CA ALA A 51 -9.29 -6.96 5.31
C ALA A 51 -10.20 -7.30 6.50
N ASP A 52 -10.61 -6.29 7.28
CA ASP A 52 -11.57 -6.44 8.39
C ASP A 52 -12.97 -6.88 7.94
N ARG A 53 -13.36 -6.57 6.69
CA ARG A 53 -14.65 -7.01 6.14
C ARG A 53 -14.66 -8.51 5.85
N TYR A 54 -13.51 -9.07 5.47
CA TYR A 54 -13.37 -10.46 5.08
C TYR A 54 -12.66 -11.32 6.15
N SER A 55 -12.37 -10.78 7.33
CA SER A 55 -11.64 -11.47 8.40
C SER A 55 -12.34 -12.71 8.96
N ASP A 56 -13.66 -12.79 8.79
CA ASP A 56 -14.48 -13.87 9.36
C ASP A 56 -14.52 -15.11 8.45
N PHE A 57 -13.92 -15.02 7.25
CA PHE A 57 -13.76 -16.16 6.35
C PHE A 57 -12.51 -16.97 6.72
N ASN A 58 -12.61 -18.30 6.59
CA ASN A 58 -11.50 -19.21 6.90
C ASN A 58 -10.24 -18.94 6.05
N ARG A 59 -10.41 -18.54 4.79
CA ARG A 59 -9.33 -18.19 3.86
C ARG A 59 -9.80 -17.09 2.91
N VAL A 60 -8.95 -16.11 2.67
CA VAL A 60 -9.18 -14.99 1.74
C VAL A 60 -7.96 -14.86 0.84
N ILE A 61 -8.19 -14.65 -0.46
CA ILE A 61 -7.12 -14.37 -1.43
C ILE A 61 -7.23 -12.91 -1.83
N PHE A 62 -6.15 -12.16 -1.62
CA PHE A 62 -5.99 -10.80 -2.13
C PHE A 62 -5.13 -10.83 -3.40
N VAL A 63 -5.64 -10.25 -4.48
CA VAL A 63 -4.92 -10.06 -5.75
C VAL A 63 -4.81 -8.57 -6.02
N GLY A 64 -3.60 -8.08 -6.28
CA GLY A 64 -3.33 -6.65 -6.33
C GLY A 64 -1.84 -6.33 -6.31
N HIS A 65 -1.50 -5.15 -5.80
CA HIS A 65 -0.14 -4.60 -5.86
C HIS A 65 0.58 -4.71 -4.53
N GLY A 66 1.89 -5.02 -4.57
CA GLY A 66 2.69 -5.22 -3.35
C GLY A 66 2.62 -4.05 -2.36
N MET A 67 2.57 -2.81 -2.86
CA MET A 67 2.50 -1.61 -2.02
C MET A 67 1.29 -1.57 -1.08
N VAL A 68 0.14 -2.11 -1.50
CA VAL A 68 -1.05 -2.17 -0.66
C VAL A 68 -1.01 -3.35 0.30
N PHE A 69 -0.36 -4.45 -0.08
CA PHE A 69 -0.17 -5.62 0.79
C PHE A 69 0.78 -5.33 1.96
N ARG A 70 1.81 -4.50 1.73
CA ARG A 70 2.69 -3.96 2.79
C ARG A 70 1.93 -3.15 3.87
N CYS A 71 0.64 -2.82 3.66
CA CYS A 71 -0.19 -2.19 4.69
C CYS A 71 -0.85 -3.20 5.66
N LEU A 72 -0.93 -4.47 5.28
CA LEU A 72 -1.58 -5.53 6.07
C LEU A 72 -0.58 -6.38 6.85
N THR A 73 0.63 -6.56 6.32
CA THR A 73 1.69 -7.32 6.97
C THR A 73 3.04 -6.78 6.50
N TYR A 74 4.08 -6.97 7.31
CA TYR A 74 5.43 -6.64 6.88
C TYR A 74 5.85 -7.60 5.78
N ILE A 75 6.24 -7.02 4.64
CA ILE A 75 6.81 -7.71 3.50
C ILE A 75 7.99 -6.84 3.11
N GLU A 76 9.18 -7.42 2.93
CA GLU A 76 10.40 -6.69 2.54
C GLU A 76 10.58 -6.71 1.02
N GLU A 77 10.46 -7.88 0.40
CA GLU A 77 10.51 -8.05 -1.05
C GLU A 77 9.28 -8.85 -1.51
N MET A 78 8.83 -8.57 -2.74
CA MET A 78 7.73 -9.29 -3.38
C MET A 78 7.99 -9.40 -4.88
N ARG A 79 8.04 -10.62 -5.39
CA ARG A 79 8.20 -10.88 -6.82
C ARG A 79 6.85 -10.79 -7.54
N PRO A 80 6.80 -10.35 -8.80
CA PRO A 80 5.57 -10.38 -9.58
C PRO A 80 4.98 -11.80 -9.64
N GLY A 81 3.71 -11.95 -9.24
CA GLY A 81 3.01 -13.24 -9.22
C GLY A 81 3.34 -14.15 -8.03
N GLU A 82 4.16 -13.68 -7.08
CA GLU A 82 4.43 -14.43 -5.85
C GLU A 82 3.19 -14.55 -4.96
N ILE A 83 3.04 -15.71 -4.33
CA ILE A 83 2.00 -15.95 -3.32
C ILE A 83 2.66 -15.81 -1.95
N ILE A 84 2.12 -14.89 -1.14
CA ILE A 84 2.56 -14.68 0.24
C ILE A 84 1.41 -15.06 1.16
N GLU A 85 1.66 -16.06 2.00
CA GLU A 85 0.74 -16.45 3.06
C GLU A 85 0.96 -15.56 4.29
N CYS A 86 -0.13 -15.09 4.89
CA CYS A 86 -0.06 -14.34 6.14
C CYS A 86 -1.29 -14.61 7.01
N VAL A 87 -1.14 -14.37 8.30
CA VAL A 87 -2.26 -14.37 9.25
C VAL A 87 -2.69 -12.92 9.45
N TYR A 88 -3.96 -12.64 9.20
CA TYR A 88 -4.56 -11.35 9.46
C TYR A 88 -5.55 -11.47 10.62
N GLN A 89 -5.48 -10.56 11.58
CA GLN A 89 -6.48 -10.45 12.65
C GLN A 89 -7.18 -9.10 12.57
N LYS A 90 -8.51 -9.13 12.69
CA LYS A 90 -9.32 -7.92 12.73
C LYS A 90 -8.87 -7.03 13.90
N GLY A 91 -8.58 -5.77 13.61
CA GLY A 91 -8.10 -4.82 14.62
C GLY A 91 -6.63 -4.99 15.03
N GLN A 92 -5.82 -5.78 14.32
CA GLN A 92 -4.37 -5.90 14.60
C GLN A 92 -3.66 -4.53 14.59
N ALA A 93 -2.51 -4.39 15.26
CA ALA A 93 -1.73 -3.15 15.20
C ALA A 93 -1.29 -2.81 13.75
N GLU A 94 -0.89 -1.56 13.50
CA GLU A 94 -0.27 -1.22 12.23
C GLU A 94 1.09 -1.92 12.11
N CYS A 95 1.33 -2.54 10.96
CA CYS A 95 2.62 -3.15 10.66
C CYS A 95 3.63 -2.09 10.20
N ALA A 96 4.92 -2.41 10.32
CA ALA A 96 5.97 -1.64 9.68
C ALA A 96 5.79 -1.65 8.15
N TYR A 97 6.05 -0.52 7.50
CA TYR A 97 6.00 -0.41 6.04
C TYR A 97 7.42 -0.46 5.46
N SER A 98 7.65 -1.38 4.53
CA SER A 98 8.90 -1.37 3.77
C SER A 98 8.80 -0.41 2.58
N PHE A 99 9.72 0.54 2.50
CA PHE A 99 9.84 1.49 1.38
C PHE A 99 10.83 1.01 0.30
N THR A 100 11.20 -0.27 0.35
CA THR A 100 12.02 -0.93 -0.67
C THR A 100 11.26 -1.13 -1.98
#